data_AF-A0A3A3EP79-F1
#
_entry.id   AF-A0A3A3EP79-F1
#
_cell.length_a   1.000
_cell.length_b   1.000
_cell.length_c   1.000
_cell.angle_alpha   90.00
_cell.angle_beta   90.00
_cell.angle_gamma   90.00
#
_symmetry.space_group_name_H-M   'P 1'
#
loop_
_entity.id
_entity.type
_entity.pdbx_description
1 polymer ?
#
loop_
_entity_poly.entity_id
_entity_poly.type
_entity_poly.pdbx_seq_one_letter_code
_entity_poly.pdbx_strand_id
1 'polypeptide(L)'
;MKVKTFYSCNTAHGLIGSSKYLLGHIEDDELFRNNNKYSFILVSAATLESLLNDGIISWAFHTFKSDDYKRHAQAFLSMNLVKKLDALGFLLSSGVYVTDNTSATYQTLSNLVKLRNEVAHSKDFYSETEMEYGAVNEDGMQEIKFPQDMIAKMSKSPLNISNEDCLGIVYCLEHLQQVLKNEVDYSDTELFKIL
;
A
#
# COMPACT_ATOMS: atom_id res chain seq x y z
N MET A 1 -29.36 35.06 9.38
CA MET A 1 -28.62 34.61 8.17
C MET A 1 -28.20 33.16 8.39
N LYS A 2 -28.51 32.24 7.47
CA LYS A 2 -28.04 30.84 7.55
C LYS A 2 -26.89 30.68 6.55
N VAL A 3 -25.70 30.31 7.03
CA VAL A 3 -24.54 29.98 6.19
C VAL A 3 -24.56 28.47 5.95
N LYS A 4 -24.36 28.05 4.70
CA LYS A 4 -24.24 26.64 4.34
C LYS A 4 -22.77 26.26 4.51
N THR A 5 -22.48 25.37 5.46
CA THR A 5 -21.13 24.87 5.75
C THR A 5 -21.03 23.41 5.31
N PHE A 6 -19.93 23.07 4.65
CA PHE A 6 -19.60 21.70 4.27
C PHE A 6 -18.40 21.23 5.09
N TYR A 7 -18.42 19.98 5.56
CA TYR A 7 -17.32 19.36 6.29
C TYR A 7 -17.15 17.91 5.82
N SER A 8 -15.91 17.42 5.84
CA SER A 8 -15.57 16.00 5.68
C SER A 8 -14.70 15.57 6.85
N CYS A 9 -14.88 14.35 7.32
CA CYS A 9 -14.03 13.74 8.33
C CYS A 9 -13.24 12.60 7.67
N ASN A 10 -11.97 12.85 7.35
CA ASN A 10 -11.08 11.84 6.77
C ASN A 10 -10.31 11.11 7.89
N THR A 11 -10.31 9.78 7.85
CA THR A 11 -9.58 8.92 8.81
C THR A 11 -8.11 8.72 8.46
N ALA A 12 -7.67 9.10 7.25
CA ALA A 12 -6.33 8.84 6.73
C ALA A 12 -5.21 9.34 7.66
N HIS A 13 -5.38 10.50 8.31
CA HIS A 13 -4.38 11.03 9.22
C HIS A 13 -4.16 10.13 10.45
N GLY A 14 -5.24 9.61 11.03
CA GLY A 14 -5.15 8.64 12.13
C GLY A 14 -4.49 7.33 11.68
N LEU A 15 -4.81 6.86 10.48
CA LEU A 15 -4.24 5.65 9.90
C LEU A 15 -2.73 5.79 9.58
N ILE A 16 -2.27 6.96 9.10
CA ILE A 16 -0.83 7.27 8.98
C ILE A 16 -0.15 7.16 10.35
N GLY A 17 -0.76 7.74 11.39
CA GLY A 17 -0.25 7.62 12.76
C GLY A 17 -0.12 6.16 13.21
N SER A 18 -1.11 5.32 12.90
CA SER A 18 -1.06 3.89 13.18
C SER A 18 0.02 3.15 12.37
N SER A 19 0.18 3.46 11.08
CA SER A 19 1.27 2.91 10.24
C SER A 19 2.64 3.24 10.81
N LYS A 20 2.85 4.49 11.24
CA LYS A 20 4.09 4.94 11.88
C LYS A 20 4.36 4.25 13.20
N TYR A 21 3.31 4.10 14.02
CA TYR A 21 3.44 3.37 15.27
C TYR A 21 3.88 1.93 15.00
N LEU A 22 3.21 1.22 14.08
CA LEU A 22 3.56 -0.15 13.72
C LEU A 22 4.96 -0.26 13.12
N LEU A 23 5.38 0.70 12.30
CA LEU A 23 6.75 0.76 11.77
C LEU A 23 7.82 0.71 12.88
N GLY A 24 7.56 1.32 14.04
CA GLY A 24 8.45 1.23 15.21
C GLY A 24 8.42 -0.11 15.95
N HIS A 25 7.60 -1.07 15.53
CA HIS A 25 7.34 -2.34 16.24
C HIS A 25 7.36 -3.57 15.30
N ILE A 26 8.00 -3.45 14.12
CA ILE A 26 8.10 -4.51 13.10
C ILE A 26 9.53 -5.04 12.88
N GLU A 27 10.48 -4.64 13.72
CA GLU A 27 11.84 -5.20 13.65
C GLU A 27 11.81 -6.72 13.84
N ASP A 28 12.55 -7.41 12.96
CA ASP A 28 12.73 -8.86 13.05
C ASP A 28 13.65 -9.21 14.23
N ASP A 29 13.39 -10.35 14.85
CA ASP A 29 14.31 -10.96 15.82
C ASP A 29 15.44 -11.70 15.07
N GLU A 30 16.51 -12.07 15.77
CA GLU A 30 17.65 -12.81 15.17
C GLU A 30 17.22 -14.11 14.46
N LEU A 31 16.16 -14.75 14.97
CA LEU A 31 15.69 -16.06 14.51
C LEU A 31 14.33 -16.02 13.80
N PHE A 32 13.53 -14.97 13.98
CA PHE A 32 12.13 -14.96 13.53
C PHE A 32 11.75 -13.63 12.90
N ARG A 33 10.94 -13.73 11.83
CA ARG A 33 10.30 -12.56 11.22
C ARG A 33 9.18 -12.05 12.12
N ASN A 34 9.06 -10.74 12.22
CA ASN A 34 8.06 -10.12 13.08
C ASN A 34 6.66 -10.15 12.46
N ASN A 35 5.73 -10.85 13.12
CA ASN A 35 4.35 -11.00 12.66
C ASN A 35 3.58 -9.67 12.60
N ASN A 36 4.02 -8.63 13.32
CA ASN A 36 3.41 -7.30 13.24
C ASN A 36 3.53 -6.69 11.83
N LYS A 37 4.41 -7.21 10.97
CA LYS A 37 4.50 -6.79 9.56
C LYS A 37 3.17 -7.00 8.83
N TYR A 38 2.39 -8.03 9.17
CA TYR A 38 1.04 -8.20 8.61
C TYR A 38 0.12 -7.04 8.96
N SER A 39 0.07 -6.67 10.25
CA SER A 39 -0.71 -5.53 10.73
C SER A 39 -0.24 -4.24 10.08
N PHE A 40 1.07 -4.03 9.96
CA PHE A 40 1.65 -2.89 9.26
C PHE A 40 1.18 -2.80 7.80
N ILE A 41 1.27 -3.90 7.04
CA ILE A 41 0.84 -3.96 5.65
C ILE A 41 -0.64 -3.60 5.52
N LEU A 42 -1.50 -4.20 6.36
CA LEU A 42 -2.95 -3.98 6.31
C LEU A 42 -3.33 -2.53 6.67
N VAL A 43 -2.73 -1.97 7.73
CA VAL A 43 -3.00 -0.60 8.14
C VAL A 43 -2.48 0.39 7.08
N SER A 44 -1.26 0.20 6.56
CA SER A 44 -0.71 1.04 5.51
C SER A 44 -1.52 0.98 4.22
N ALA A 45 -2.06 -0.18 3.85
CA ALA A 45 -2.93 -0.28 2.69
C ALA A 45 -4.30 0.36 2.93
N ALA A 46 -4.86 0.26 4.14
CA ALA A 46 -6.07 1.00 4.52
C ALA A 46 -5.83 2.53 4.50
N THR A 47 -4.63 2.98 4.91
CA THR A 47 -4.20 4.37 4.77
C THR A 47 -4.21 4.81 3.31
N LEU A 48 -3.59 4.05 2.41
CA LEU A 48 -3.58 4.32 0.98
C LEU A 48 -5.00 4.42 0.43
N GLU A 49 -5.86 3.46 0.77
CA GLU A 49 -7.26 3.46 0.34
C GLU A 49 -8.00 4.72 0.79
N SER A 50 -7.84 5.10 2.06
CA SER A 50 -8.46 6.28 2.64
C SER A 50 -7.99 7.56 1.93
N LEU A 51 -6.70 7.67 1.61
CA LEU A 51 -6.13 8.82 0.87
C LEU A 51 -6.68 8.90 -0.55
N LEU A 52 -6.65 7.80 -1.30
CA LEU A 52 -7.17 7.76 -2.67
C LEU A 52 -8.65 8.10 -2.72
N ASN A 53 -9.44 7.56 -1.79
CA ASN A 53 -10.87 7.85 -1.69
C ASN A 53 -11.12 9.33 -1.39
N ASP A 54 -10.34 9.94 -0.50
CA ASP A 54 -10.46 11.36 -0.17
C ASP A 54 -10.14 12.25 -1.38
N GLY A 55 -9.07 11.94 -2.12
CA GLY A 55 -8.73 12.63 -3.36
C GLY A 55 -9.85 12.56 -4.42
N ILE A 56 -10.42 11.37 -4.62
CA ILE A 56 -11.55 11.16 -5.54
C ILE A 56 -12.80 11.95 -5.09
N ILE A 57 -13.12 11.91 -3.79
CA ILE A 57 -14.30 12.61 -3.24
C ILE A 57 -14.12 14.12 -3.35
N SER A 58 -12.93 14.62 -3.01
CA SER A 58 -12.58 16.04 -3.13
C SER A 58 -12.70 16.49 -4.58
N TRP A 59 -12.08 15.78 -5.53
CA TRP A 59 -12.19 16.08 -6.95
C TRP A 59 -13.66 16.13 -7.42
N ALA A 60 -14.45 15.09 -7.10
CA ALA A 60 -15.83 15.02 -7.53
C ALA A 60 -16.66 16.17 -6.95
N PHE A 61 -16.44 16.52 -5.67
CA PHE A 61 -17.13 17.62 -5.01
C PHE A 61 -16.86 18.97 -5.66
N HIS A 62 -15.62 19.20 -6.13
CA HIS A 62 -15.26 20.46 -6.80
C HIS A 62 -15.63 20.48 -8.29
N THR A 63 -15.78 19.31 -8.92
CA THR A 63 -16.04 19.19 -10.36
C THR A 63 -17.53 19.18 -10.69
N PHE A 64 -18.35 18.50 -9.89
CA PHE A 64 -19.77 18.29 -10.17
C PHE A 64 -20.66 19.12 -9.25
N LYS A 65 -21.88 19.41 -9.71
CA LYS A 65 -22.91 20.03 -8.87
C LYS A 65 -23.26 19.13 -7.69
N SER A 66 -23.74 19.73 -6.60
CA SER A 66 -23.96 19.08 -5.30
C SER A 66 -24.82 17.80 -5.34
N ASP A 67 -25.68 17.66 -6.34
CA ASP A 67 -26.59 16.53 -6.44
C ASP A 67 -25.97 15.34 -7.20
N ASP A 68 -24.95 15.61 -8.03
CA ASP A 68 -24.31 14.60 -8.89
C ASP A 68 -22.95 14.13 -8.37
N TYR A 69 -22.26 14.91 -7.52
CA TYR A 69 -20.89 14.57 -7.10
C TYR A 69 -20.78 13.18 -6.44
N LYS A 70 -21.75 12.79 -5.60
CA LYS A 70 -21.75 11.47 -4.95
C LYS A 70 -21.80 10.34 -5.96
N ARG A 71 -22.66 10.49 -6.98
CA ARG A 71 -22.84 9.49 -8.03
C ARG A 71 -21.55 9.32 -8.83
N HIS A 72 -20.91 10.43 -9.20
CA HIS A 72 -19.64 10.39 -9.93
C HIS A 72 -18.49 9.86 -9.08
N ALA A 73 -18.37 10.28 -7.81
CA ALA A 73 -17.38 9.76 -6.88
C ALA A 73 -17.51 8.24 -6.71
N GLN A 74 -18.73 7.73 -6.50
CA GLN A 74 -19.01 6.31 -6.29
C GLN A 74 -18.51 5.42 -7.44
N ALA A 75 -18.55 5.90 -8.68
CA ALA A 75 -18.02 5.15 -9.83
C ALA A 75 -16.51 4.88 -9.66
N PHE A 76 -15.73 5.90 -9.29
CA PHE A 76 -14.29 5.76 -9.05
C PHE A 76 -13.97 5.02 -7.74
N LEU A 77 -14.76 5.25 -6.68
CA LEU A 77 -14.59 4.57 -5.39
C LEU A 77 -14.79 3.05 -5.49
N SER A 78 -15.55 2.57 -6.47
CA SER A 78 -15.75 1.13 -6.73
C SER A 78 -14.58 0.44 -7.43
N MET A 79 -13.60 1.19 -7.94
CA MET A 79 -12.44 0.64 -8.64
C MET A 79 -11.51 -0.07 -7.65
N ASN A 80 -10.65 -0.96 -8.16
CA ASN A 80 -9.58 -1.51 -7.32
C ASN A 80 -8.53 -0.41 -7.01
N LEU A 81 -7.74 -0.63 -5.95
CA LEU A 81 -6.78 0.36 -5.44
C LEU A 81 -5.77 0.84 -6.48
N VAL A 82 -5.21 -0.07 -7.28
CA VAL A 82 -4.24 0.29 -8.34
C VAL A 82 -4.88 1.23 -9.35
N LYS A 83 -6.10 0.91 -9.82
CA LYS A 83 -6.79 1.76 -10.80
C LYS A 83 -7.20 3.11 -10.21
N LYS A 84 -7.50 3.21 -8.91
CA LYS A 84 -7.70 4.50 -8.22
C LYS A 84 -6.41 5.34 -8.26
N LEU A 85 -5.26 4.71 -8.00
CA LEU A 85 -3.96 5.35 -8.07
C LEU A 85 -3.62 5.81 -9.50
N ASP A 86 -3.88 4.98 -10.52
CA ASP A 86 -3.68 5.31 -11.94
C ASP A 86 -4.48 6.55 -12.37
N ALA A 87 -5.73 6.66 -11.90
CA ALA A 87 -6.61 7.76 -12.25
C ALA A 87 -6.27 9.07 -11.53
N LEU A 88 -5.53 9.01 -10.42
CA LEU A 88 -5.41 10.12 -9.48
C LEU A 88 -4.87 11.40 -10.11
N GLY A 89 -3.76 11.33 -10.84
CA GLY A 89 -3.14 12.50 -11.48
C GLY A 89 -4.09 13.19 -12.45
N PHE A 90 -4.85 12.42 -13.24
CA PHE A 90 -5.83 12.95 -14.18
C PHE A 90 -6.98 13.66 -13.46
N LEU A 91 -7.52 13.03 -12.41
CA LEU A 91 -8.64 13.58 -11.65
C LEU A 91 -8.23 14.89 -10.96
N LEU A 92 -7.18 14.86 -10.13
CA LEU A 92 -6.79 16.01 -9.32
C LEU A 92 -6.37 17.22 -10.16
N SER A 93 -5.72 16.98 -11.30
CA SER A 93 -5.24 18.06 -12.17
C SER A 93 -6.23 18.49 -13.26
N SER A 94 -7.44 17.94 -13.27
CA SER A 94 -8.42 18.19 -14.35
C SER A 94 -7.86 17.88 -15.75
N GLY A 95 -7.05 16.82 -15.87
CA GLY A 95 -6.52 16.31 -17.13
C GLY A 95 -5.20 16.92 -17.62
N VAL A 96 -4.51 17.73 -16.82
CA VAL A 96 -3.19 18.29 -17.17
C VAL A 96 -2.07 17.26 -16.96
N TYR A 97 -2.20 16.42 -15.95
CA TYR A 97 -1.22 15.40 -15.58
C TYR A 97 -1.83 14.00 -15.60
N VAL A 98 -0.97 12.99 -15.73
CA VAL A 98 -1.29 11.58 -15.48
C VAL A 98 -0.41 11.06 -14.33
N THR A 99 -0.88 10.03 -13.62
CA THR A 99 -0.05 9.34 -12.65
C THR A 99 1.12 8.66 -13.36
N ASP A 100 2.35 8.97 -12.95
CA ASP A 100 3.53 8.34 -13.51
C ASP A 100 3.74 6.96 -12.88
N ASN A 101 3.37 5.93 -13.65
CA ASN A 101 3.52 4.55 -13.23
C ASN A 101 4.98 4.09 -13.15
N THR A 102 5.96 4.89 -13.59
CA THR A 102 7.39 4.57 -13.44
C THR A 102 8.04 5.18 -12.20
N SER A 103 7.37 6.12 -11.54
CA SER A 103 7.89 6.78 -10.33
C SER A 103 8.10 5.83 -9.16
N ALA A 104 9.10 6.12 -8.32
CA ALA A 104 9.40 5.33 -7.13
C ALA A 104 8.23 5.33 -6.14
N THR A 105 7.58 6.49 -5.96
CA THR A 105 6.36 6.63 -5.18
C THR A 105 5.24 5.71 -5.69
N TYR A 106 4.95 5.73 -6.99
CA TYR A 106 3.92 4.86 -7.56
C TYR A 106 4.25 3.38 -7.36
N GLN A 107 5.49 2.98 -7.67
CA GLN A 107 5.91 1.58 -7.57
C GLN A 107 5.79 1.06 -6.14
N THR A 108 6.19 1.87 -5.16
CA THR A 108 6.05 1.55 -3.74
C THR A 108 4.60 1.36 -3.34
N LEU A 109 3.72 2.30 -3.68
CA LEU A 109 2.28 2.23 -3.36
C LEU A 109 1.58 1.07 -4.10
N SER A 110 1.96 0.81 -5.35
CA SER A 110 1.44 -0.32 -6.13
C SER A 110 1.86 -1.66 -5.53
N ASN A 111 3.11 -1.78 -5.06
CA ASN A 111 3.60 -2.98 -4.38
C ASN A 111 2.92 -3.17 -3.02
N LEU A 112 2.62 -2.11 -2.28
CA LEU A 112 1.79 -2.20 -1.07
C LEU A 112 0.41 -2.81 -1.35
N VAL A 113 -0.23 -2.47 -2.48
CA VAL A 113 -1.51 -3.09 -2.87
C VAL A 113 -1.35 -4.59 -3.14
N LYS A 114 -0.25 -5.01 -3.77
CA LYS A 114 0.05 -6.44 -3.98
C LYS A 114 0.22 -7.17 -2.66
N LEU A 115 1.05 -6.63 -1.76
CA LEU A 115 1.28 -7.19 -0.41
C LEU A 115 -0.02 -7.29 0.37
N ARG A 116 -0.87 -6.26 0.36
CA ARG A 116 -2.19 -6.31 0.99
C ARG A 116 -3.04 -7.45 0.46
N ASN A 117 -3.00 -7.71 -0.85
CA ASN A 117 -3.78 -8.80 -1.44
C ASN A 117 -3.23 -10.17 -1.00
N GLU A 118 -1.92 -10.32 -0.90
CA GLU A 118 -1.30 -11.55 -0.38
C GLU A 118 -1.66 -11.80 1.08
N VAL A 119 -1.64 -10.75 1.91
CA VAL A 119 -1.98 -10.83 3.34
C VAL A 119 -3.48 -11.05 3.57
N ALA A 120 -4.35 -10.30 2.88
CA ALA A 120 -5.79 -10.34 3.10
C ALA A 120 -6.49 -11.51 2.40
N HIS A 121 -5.86 -12.09 1.38
CA HIS A 121 -6.42 -13.16 0.56
C HIS A 121 -5.40 -14.28 0.35
N SER A 122 -4.70 -14.69 1.42
CA SER A 122 -3.77 -15.80 1.36
C SER A 122 -4.48 -17.05 0.83
N LYS A 123 -3.83 -17.73 -0.12
CA LYS A 123 -4.34 -18.95 -0.75
C LYS A 123 -3.30 -20.03 -0.54
N ASP A 124 -3.30 -20.58 0.66
CA ASP A 124 -2.31 -21.55 1.11
C ASP A 124 -2.77 -22.96 0.73
N PHE A 125 -2.28 -23.45 -0.40
CA PHE A 125 -2.53 -24.83 -0.84
C PHE A 125 -1.44 -25.77 -0.31
N TYR A 126 -1.83 -27.00 0.02
CA TYR A 126 -0.87 -28.06 0.33
C TYR A 126 0.11 -28.26 -0.83
N SER A 127 1.37 -28.47 -0.49
CA SER A 127 2.45 -28.74 -1.43
C SER A 127 3.11 -30.05 -1.06
N GLU A 128 3.26 -30.95 -2.01
CA GLU A 128 4.01 -32.19 -1.85
C GLU A 128 5.45 -31.97 -2.33
N THR A 129 6.41 -32.35 -1.51
CA THR A 129 7.84 -32.14 -1.72
C THR A 129 8.59 -33.31 -1.11
N GLU A 130 9.54 -33.89 -1.85
CA GLU A 130 10.46 -34.92 -1.35
C GLU A 130 11.67 -34.25 -0.67
N MET A 131 11.95 -34.62 0.58
CA MET A 131 13.10 -34.09 1.32
C MET A 131 14.29 -35.05 1.23
N GLU A 132 15.46 -34.53 0.89
CA GLU A 132 16.71 -35.28 0.94
C GLU A 132 17.40 -35.06 2.29
N TYR A 133 17.62 -36.17 3.00
CA TYR A 133 18.40 -36.17 4.23
C TYR A 133 19.88 -36.38 3.90
N GLY A 134 20.74 -35.50 4.42
CA GLY A 134 22.18 -35.64 4.39
C GLY A 134 22.68 -36.76 5.31
N ALA A 135 23.99 -36.98 5.27
CA ALA A 135 24.65 -37.88 6.22
C ALA A 135 24.51 -37.34 7.67
N VAL A 136 24.53 -38.26 8.63
CA VAL A 136 24.58 -37.90 10.06
C VAL A 136 26.02 -37.52 10.39
N ASN A 137 26.22 -36.31 10.89
CA ASN A 137 27.52 -35.79 11.29
C ASN A 137 27.98 -36.44 12.61
N GLU A 138 29.25 -36.24 12.97
CA GLU A 138 29.86 -36.83 14.18
C GLU A 138 29.14 -36.42 15.49
N ASP A 139 28.46 -35.27 15.50
CA ASP A 139 27.63 -34.78 16.62
C ASP A 139 26.20 -35.36 16.66
N GLY A 140 25.88 -36.30 15.75
CA GLY A 140 24.54 -36.88 15.62
C GLY A 140 23.51 -35.99 14.94
N MET A 141 23.90 -34.80 14.44
CA MET A 141 23.03 -33.93 13.64
C MET A 141 22.96 -34.42 12.20
N GLN A 142 21.74 -34.44 11.65
CA GLN A 142 21.50 -34.77 10.25
C GLN A 142 21.14 -33.50 9.47
N GLU A 143 21.92 -33.19 8.44
CA GLU A 143 21.64 -32.04 7.60
C GLU A 143 20.40 -32.32 6.73
N ILE A 144 19.42 -31.41 6.71
CA ILE A 144 18.23 -31.53 5.85
C ILE A 144 18.37 -30.50 4.75
N LYS A 145 18.36 -30.94 3.49
CA LYS A 145 18.35 -30.01 2.35
C LYS A 145 16.92 -29.74 1.95
N PHE A 146 16.48 -28.51 2.18
CA PHE A 146 15.19 -28.04 1.67
C PHE A 146 15.24 -27.90 0.15
N PRO A 147 14.25 -28.48 -0.57
CA PRO A 147 14.14 -28.31 -2.01
C PRO A 147 13.96 -26.85 -2.42
N GLN A 148 14.47 -26.51 -3.60
CA GLN A 148 14.52 -25.13 -4.08
C GLN A 148 13.12 -24.50 -4.23
N ASP A 149 12.11 -25.29 -4.57
CA ASP A 149 10.73 -24.84 -4.69
C ASP A 149 10.12 -24.47 -3.34
N MET A 150 10.47 -25.21 -2.27
CA MET A 150 10.06 -24.89 -0.90
C MET A 150 10.70 -23.57 -0.45
N ILE A 151 12.01 -23.40 -0.68
CA ILE A 151 12.74 -22.16 -0.39
C ILE A 151 12.12 -20.98 -1.15
N ALA A 152 11.80 -21.16 -2.43
CA ALA A 152 11.17 -20.14 -3.26
C ALA A 152 9.74 -19.78 -2.83
N LYS A 153 9.01 -20.68 -2.15
CA LYS A 153 7.71 -20.37 -1.53
C LYS A 153 7.89 -19.59 -0.24
N MET A 154 8.82 -20.01 0.61
CA MET A 154 9.13 -19.30 1.85
C MET A 154 9.63 -17.88 1.59
N SER A 155 10.41 -17.66 0.53
CA SER A 155 10.91 -16.33 0.15
C SER A 155 9.80 -15.37 -0.31
N LYS A 156 8.65 -15.89 -0.76
CA LYS A 156 7.48 -15.09 -1.16
C LYS A 156 6.58 -14.68 0.00
N SER A 157 6.91 -15.07 1.24
CA SER A 157 6.14 -14.66 2.40
C SER A 157 6.10 -13.12 2.51
N PRO A 158 4.93 -12.49 2.76
CA PRO A 158 4.84 -11.06 3.01
C PRO A 158 5.68 -10.59 4.20
N LEU A 159 6.07 -11.50 5.11
CA LEU A 159 6.96 -11.20 6.24
C LEU A 159 8.40 -10.92 5.82
N ASN A 160 8.79 -11.25 4.58
CA ASN A 160 10.13 -10.96 4.06
C ASN A 160 10.28 -9.53 3.56
N ILE A 161 9.24 -8.70 3.63
CA ILE A 161 9.40 -7.26 3.39
C ILE A 161 10.49 -6.69 4.31
N SER A 162 11.38 -5.90 3.72
CA SER A 162 12.49 -5.29 4.45
C SER A 162 12.02 -4.08 5.26
N ASN A 163 12.77 -3.71 6.30
CA ASN A 163 12.49 -2.50 7.07
C ASN A 163 12.61 -1.24 6.21
N GLU A 164 13.51 -1.24 5.21
CA GLU A 164 13.67 -0.14 4.25
C GLU A 164 12.43 0.03 3.38
N ASP A 165 11.87 -1.06 2.87
CA ASP A 165 10.61 -1.03 2.12
C ASP A 165 9.45 -0.52 2.99
N CYS A 166 9.38 -0.96 4.26
CA CYS A 166 8.38 -0.47 5.21
C CYS A 166 8.52 1.03 5.49
N LEU A 167 9.75 1.54 5.64
CA LEU A 167 10.04 2.97 5.75
C LEU A 167 9.58 3.72 4.49
N GLY A 168 9.94 3.20 3.31
CA GLY A 168 9.54 3.75 2.01
C GLY A 168 8.02 3.84 1.85
N ILE A 169 7.28 2.82 2.31
CA ILE A 169 5.81 2.83 2.31
C ILE A 169 5.27 4.00 3.12
N VAL A 170 5.73 4.19 4.36
CA VAL A 170 5.25 5.30 5.21
C VAL A 170 5.56 6.64 4.56
N TYR A 171 6.79 6.82 4.07
CA TYR A 171 7.19 8.04 3.36
C TYR A 171 6.28 8.34 2.17
N CYS A 172 6.00 7.34 1.32
CA CYS A 172 5.13 7.52 0.15
C CYS A 172 3.68 7.84 0.52
N LEU A 173 3.16 7.28 1.63
CA LEU A 173 1.82 7.60 2.14
C LEU A 173 1.74 9.05 2.63
N GLU A 174 2.77 9.53 3.31
CA GLU A 174 2.85 10.92 3.75
C GLU A 174 2.97 11.89 2.57
N HIS A 175 3.84 11.57 1.60
CA HIS A 175 3.98 12.35 0.37
C HIS A 175 2.65 12.45 -0.38
N LEU A 176 1.94 11.34 -0.54
CA LEU A 176 0.60 11.34 -1.14
C LEU A 176 -0.38 12.23 -0.35
N GLN A 177 -0.35 12.20 0.98
CA GLN A 177 -1.16 13.11 1.79
C GLN A 177 -0.83 14.59 1.52
N GLN A 178 0.45 14.93 1.40
CA GLN A 178 0.88 16.30 1.13
C GLN A 178 0.40 16.78 -0.24
N VAL A 179 0.53 15.94 -1.27
CA VAL A 179 -0.01 16.21 -2.62
C VAL A 179 -1.53 16.44 -2.57
N LEU A 180 -2.29 15.59 -1.85
CA LEU A 180 -3.74 15.72 -1.73
C LEU A 180 -4.21 16.97 -0.98
N LYS A 181 -3.38 17.48 -0.06
CA LYS A 181 -3.64 18.71 0.68
C LYS A 181 -3.16 19.97 -0.04
N ASN A 182 -2.61 19.83 -1.26
CA ASN A 182 -1.96 20.90 -2.01
C ASN A 182 -0.80 21.55 -1.21
N GLU A 183 -0.12 20.75 -0.37
CA GLU A 183 1.13 21.16 0.30
C GLU A 183 2.33 20.97 -0.64
N VAL A 184 2.17 20.14 -1.68
CA VAL A 184 3.12 19.93 -2.78
C VAL A 184 2.38 20.15 -4.10
N ASP A 185 2.94 20.99 -4.97
CA ASP A 185 2.38 21.24 -6.29
C ASP A 185 2.48 20.02 -7.21
N TYR A 186 1.52 19.87 -8.12
CA TYR A 186 1.49 18.72 -9.04
C TYR A 186 2.67 18.67 -10.01
N SER A 187 3.31 19.81 -10.27
CA SER A 187 4.55 19.90 -11.07
C SER A 187 5.79 19.42 -10.33
N ASP A 188 5.75 19.43 -9.00
CA ASP A 188 6.93 19.28 -8.14
C ASP A 188 7.02 17.86 -7.55
N THR A 189 5.99 17.05 -7.78
CA THR A 189 5.94 15.64 -7.38
C THR A 189 6.33 14.73 -8.53
N GLU A 190 7.18 13.73 -8.25
CA GLU A 190 7.49 12.66 -9.20
C GLU A 190 6.29 11.73 -9.49
N LEU A 191 5.24 11.78 -8.65
CA LEU A 191 4.08 10.92 -8.79
C LEU A 191 3.28 11.24 -10.06
N PHE A 192 3.39 12.47 -10.58
CA PHE A 192 2.63 12.94 -11.73
C PHE A 192 3.56 13.38 -12.86
N LYS A 193 3.14 13.13 -14.10
CA LYS A 193 3.81 13.64 -15.30
C LYS A 193 2.80 14.34 -16.20
N ILE A 194 3.28 15.32 -16.96
CA ILE A 194 2.45 16.06 -17.92
C ILE A 194 1.93 15.09 -18.99
N LEU A 195 0.66 15.25 -19.35
CA LEU A 195 -0.01 14.46 -20.39
C LEU A 195 0.47 14.83 -21.80
#